data_AF-A0A417WSI7-F1
#
_entry.id   AF-A0A417WSI7-F1
#
_cell.length_a   1.000
_cell.length_b   1.000
_cell.length_c   1.000
_cell.angle_alpha   90.00
_cell.angle_beta   90.00
_cell.angle_gamma   90.00
#
_symmetry.space_group_name_H-M   'P 1'
#
loop_
_entity.id
_entity.type
_entity.pdbx_description
1 polymer ?
#
loop_
_entity_poly.entity_id
_entity_poly.type
_entity_poly.pdbx_seq_one_letter_code
_entity_poly.pdbx_strand_id
1 'polypeptide(L)'
;MKDDGQTVHYPEIHTTNVDQTTDDHQGAVSGQTTLVDTVQYRNLIVGHEYTVTGKLMKKVPVKNEDESNDSNQDAETPDVPDDSEQPADEVTYTEEPVLVNGKEVTASTTFTAETKDGSVDVVFVFDAESVAGETVVAFEDLSYKGIQLTTHADINDENQTVYLPDIHTSAVDAETGIKNSYRDGHITITDTVTYENLIPGNTYVLKGSLQEKVEEDGEITYKAVEAKMITSENDEETVADEATPVTGQTTFVPEAANGTVDVIFTFDGTELEDVEHTYVAFEDLYYQKGDDEIIVREHKDINDAEQTVYVPHIQTEVQDTESKSHNALADEKVTLEDTVSYEGLIPGKEYTMTGTLMDKETGKALLVNDKEVTAETKFVPEKADGTVVVTFTFDATGLEGKTLVAFETCTYEGKNVAVHADINDEKQTIYVPELHTTATDKADGDKQLTSKGTLTIVDKIAYKNLIPGQKYTVTGVLMDKATKSALVIGGKEVTATKTFVPNKADGTVEIEFTFKGDGLESKTLVAFETISTNDSPVGEHKDINDTDQTVTLTPPPIPAVQTGDTNTMPILAVVTAVLVVLGAGLFIATRKKKNKK
;
A
#
# COMPACT_ATOMS: atom_id res chain seq x y z
N MET A 1 79.42 57.64 -20.51
CA MET A 1 77.96 57.79 -20.55
C MET A 1 77.45 56.46 -21.06
N LYS A 2 76.85 55.65 -20.18
CA LYS A 2 76.23 54.39 -20.57
C LYS A 2 74.78 54.68 -20.96
N ASP A 3 74.38 54.04 -22.03
CA ASP A 3 73.06 54.05 -22.64
C ASP A 3 72.16 53.17 -21.76
N ASP A 4 71.36 53.80 -20.90
CA ASP A 4 70.36 53.12 -20.08
C ASP A 4 69.09 53.00 -20.95
N GLY A 5 69.00 51.92 -21.72
CA GLY A 5 67.86 51.63 -22.58
C GLY A 5 66.54 51.71 -21.81
N GLN A 6 65.62 52.55 -22.28
CA GLN A 6 64.24 52.56 -21.81
C GLN A 6 63.52 51.29 -22.29
N THR A 7 63.41 50.30 -21.42
CA THR A 7 62.44 49.22 -21.57
C THR A 7 61.05 49.77 -21.30
N VAL A 8 60.20 49.81 -22.32
CA VAL A 8 58.76 50.09 -22.17
C VAL A 8 58.09 48.79 -21.75
N HIS A 9 57.50 48.77 -20.56
CA HIS A 9 56.68 47.66 -20.09
C HIS A 9 55.21 48.00 -20.34
N TYR A 10 54.52 47.12 -21.05
CA TYR A 10 53.09 47.28 -21.31
C TYR A 10 52.29 46.84 -20.07
N PRO A 11 51.11 47.44 -19.83
CA PRO A 11 50.14 46.92 -18.87
C PRO A 11 49.78 45.48 -19.20
N GLU A 12 49.75 44.63 -18.18
CA GLU A 12 49.37 43.22 -18.27
C GLU A 12 48.39 42.90 -17.13
N ILE A 13 47.48 41.97 -17.38
CA ILE A 13 46.59 41.41 -16.37
C ILE A 13 46.70 39.89 -16.35
N HIS A 14 46.49 39.29 -15.18
CA HIS A 14 46.27 37.86 -14.98
C HIS A 14 45.12 37.74 -13.99
N THR A 15 44.15 36.89 -14.29
CA THR A 15 42.87 36.89 -13.58
C THR A 15 42.65 35.53 -12.92
N THR A 16 41.86 35.46 -11.86
CA THR A 16 41.39 34.18 -11.27
C THR A 16 39.97 34.34 -10.78
N ASN A 17 39.05 33.53 -11.30
CA ASN A 17 37.63 33.60 -11.01
C ASN A 17 37.18 32.39 -10.18
N VAL A 18 36.52 32.67 -9.07
CA VAL A 18 35.99 31.66 -8.14
C VAL A 18 34.59 32.04 -7.69
N ASP A 19 33.81 31.06 -7.26
CA ASP A 19 32.57 31.31 -6.54
C ASP A 19 32.86 31.82 -5.13
N GLN A 20 32.15 32.86 -4.71
CA GLN A 20 32.39 33.50 -3.41
C GLN A 20 32.02 32.58 -2.22
N THR A 21 31.00 31.74 -2.39
CA THR A 21 30.46 30.89 -1.32
C THR A 21 31.36 29.69 -1.09
N THR A 22 31.79 29.04 -2.17
CA THR A 22 32.71 27.91 -2.08
C THR A 22 34.17 28.33 -1.96
N ASP A 23 34.50 29.58 -2.34
CA ASP A 23 35.87 30.09 -2.49
C ASP A 23 36.71 29.18 -3.40
N ASP A 24 36.08 28.63 -4.43
CA ASP A 24 36.63 27.61 -5.33
C ASP A 24 35.99 27.69 -6.72
N HIS A 25 36.47 26.85 -7.65
CA HIS A 25 35.93 26.74 -9.00
C HIS A 25 34.60 25.97 -9.06
N GLN A 26 34.19 25.30 -7.98
CA GLN A 26 32.85 24.74 -7.88
C GLN A 26 31.86 25.85 -7.53
N GLY A 27 30.91 26.15 -8.38
CA GLY A 27 29.87 27.13 -8.09
C GLY A 27 28.83 26.62 -7.11
N ALA A 28 28.23 27.54 -6.34
CA ALA A 28 27.02 27.27 -5.55
C ALA A 28 25.80 27.87 -6.26
N VAL A 29 24.80 27.04 -6.53
CA VAL A 29 23.57 27.40 -7.25
C VAL A 29 22.37 27.29 -6.29
N SER A 30 22.01 28.44 -5.71
CA SER A 30 20.88 28.59 -4.78
C SER A 30 20.23 29.96 -4.97
N GLY A 31 19.62 30.20 -6.13
CA GLY A 31 19.15 31.52 -6.53
C GLY A 31 20.29 32.47 -6.92
N GLN A 32 20.55 33.48 -6.09
CA GLN A 32 21.54 34.53 -6.39
C GLN A 32 22.97 34.07 -6.04
N THR A 33 23.82 33.96 -7.05
CA THR A 33 25.23 33.56 -6.97
C THR A 33 26.16 34.74 -7.18
N THR A 34 27.33 34.69 -6.55
CA THR A 34 28.39 35.70 -6.72
C THR A 34 29.69 35.05 -7.11
N LEU A 35 30.23 35.42 -8.26
CA LEU A 35 31.58 35.06 -8.68
C LEU A 35 32.51 36.26 -8.51
N VAL A 36 33.69 36.01 -7.97
CA VAL A 36 34.71 37.03 -7.73
C VAL A 36 35.90 36.70 -8.63
N ASP A 37 36.11 37.56 -9.62
CA ASP A 37 37.32 37.50 -10.44
C ASP A 37 38.36 38.49 -9.91
N THR A 38 39.48 37.95 -9.43
CA THR A 38 40.61 38.74 -8.93
C THR A 38 41.57 39.04 -10.07
N VAL A 39 41.63 40.31 -10.47
CA VAL A 39 42.47 40.80 -11.56
C VAL A 39 43.79 41.33 -11.02
N GLN A 40 44.86 40.56 -11.18
CA GLN A 40 46.22 40.99 -10.89
C GLN A 40 46.77 41.82 -12.05
N TYR A 41 47.05 43.10 -11.81
CA TYR A 41 47.60 44.01 -12.81
C TYR A 41 49.10 44.25 -12.60
N ARG A 42 49.82 44.53 -13.69
CA ARG A 42 51.24 44.94 -13.68
C ARG A 42 51.48 46.16 -14.56
N ASN A 43 52.53 46.91 -14.21
CA ASN A 43 53.02 48.06 -14.98
C ASN A 43 52.01 49.21 -15.18
N LEU A 44 51.07 49.39 -14.26
CA LEU A 44 50.16 50.54 -14.29
C LEU A 44 50.87 51.81 -13.81
N ILE A 45 50.34 52.97 -14.24
CA ILE A 45 50.84 54.27 -13.82
C ILE A 45 50.16 54.63 -12.51
N VAL A 46 50.95 54.69 -11.44
CA VAL A 46 50.47 55.05 -10.10
C VAL A 46 49.72 56.39 -10.10
N GLY A 47 48.62 56.45 -9.35
CA GLY A 47 47.76 57.61 -9.17
C GLY A 47 46.76 57.84 -10.31
N HIS A 48 46.71 56.96 -11.30
CA HIS A 48 45.70 57.01 -12.36
C HIS A 48 44.53 56.09 -12.06
N GLU A 49 43.35 56.52 -12.50
CA GLU A 49 42.12 55.75 -12.46
C GLU A 49 42.00 54.85 -13.69
N TYR A 50 41.71 53.58 -13.47
CA TYR A 50 41.52 52.52 -14.46
C TYR A 50 40.16 51.86 -14.24
N THR A 51 39.61 51.27 -15.29
CA THR A 51 38.38 50.49 -15.23
C THR A 51 38.63 49.10 -15.79
N VAL A 52 38.31 48.07 -15.02
CA VAL A 52 38.17 46.70 -15.53
C VAL A 52 36.70 46.45 -15.80
N THR A 53 36.38 45.91 -16.96
CA THR A 53 35.06 45.37 -17.30
C THR A 53 35.19 43.89 -17.52
N GLY A 54 34.36 43.10 -16.82
CA GLY A 54 34.30 41.65 -16.95
C GLY A 54 33.01 41.20 -17.63
N LYS A 55 33.05 40.04 -18.28
CA LYS A 55 31.89 39.36 -18.86
C LYS A 55 32.01 37.85 -18.67
N LEU A 56 30.91 37.18 -18.30
CA LEU A 56 30.88 35.73 -18.24
C LEU A 56 30.50 35.12 -19.60
N MET A 57 31.26 34.09 -19.98
CA MET A 57 31.13 33.33 -21.21
C MET A 57 30.81 31.87 -20.88
N LYS A 58 29.99 31.22 -21.69
CA LYS A 58 29.69 29.79 -21.56
C LYS A 58 30.79 28.97 -22.23
N LYS A 59 31.34 27.98 -21.54
CA LYS A 59 32.30 27.03 -22.10
C LYS A 59 31.57 25.80 -22.65
N VAL A 60 30.99 25.94 -23.84
CA VAL A 60 30.24 24.86 -24.50
C VAL A 60 31.09 24.24 -25.61
N PRO A 61 31.38 22.92 -25.57
CA PRO A 61 32.09 22.25 -26.66
C PRO A 61 31.33 22.37 -27.99
N VAL A 62 32.02 22.74 -29.06
CA VAL A 62 31.48 22.71 -30.42
C VAL A 62 31.38 21.24 -30.85
N LYS A 63 30.16 20.72 -31.04
CA LYS A 63 29.97 19.38 -31.61
C LYS A 63 30.41 19.39 -33.08
N ASN A 64 31.40 18.57 -33.43
CA ASN A 64 31.77 18.34 -34.83
C ASN A 64 30.61 17.60 -35.53
N GLU A 65 30.05 18.17 -36.59
CA GLU A 65 28.86 17.65 -37.31
C GLU A 65 29.07 16.32 -38.09
N ASP A 66 30.19 15.60 -37.89
CA ASP A 66 30.55 14.43 -38.72
C ASP A 66 30.23 13.05 -38.12
N GLU A 67 29.43 12.95 -37.05
CA GLU A 67 28.86 11.68 -36.61
C GLU A 67 27.39 11.52 -37.04
N SER A 68 27.19 11.40 -38.35
CA SER A 68 25.92 10.92 -38.89
C SER A 68 25.81 9.40 -38.73
N ASN A 69 25.05 8.97 -37.73
CA ASN A 69 24.02 7.92 -37.82
C ASN A 69 24.33 6.70 -38.73
N ASP A 70 24.90 5.62 -38.18
CA ASP A 70 24.59 4.27 -38.65
C ASP A 70 24.55 3.27 -37.49
N SER A 71 23.40 2.63 -37.34
CA SER A 71 23.10 1.61 -36.35
C SER A 71 22.79 0.31 -37.07
N ASN A 72 23.81 -0.47 -37.44
CA ASN A 72 23.75 -1.94 -37.54
C ASN A 72 25.07 -2.55 -38.06
N GLN A 73 25.78 -3.36 -37.26
CA GLN A 73 25.96 -4.80 -37.47
C GLN A 73 27.09 -5.40 -36.62
N ASP A 74 26.70 -6.46 -35.92
CA ASP A 74 27.40 -7.71 -35.57
C ASP A 74 28.93 -7.75 -35.35
N ALA A 75 29.22 -8.38 -34.21
CA ALA A 75 30.54 -8.75 -33.70
C ALA A 75 31.30 -9.74 -34.59
N GLU A 76 32.60 -9.48 -34.78
CA GLU A 76 33.68 -10.46 -34.78
C GLU A 76 35.03 -9.73 -34.55
N THR A 77 35.86 -10.22 -33.63
CA THR A 77 37.27 -9.84 -33.41
C THR A 77 38.16 -11.09 -33.56
N PRO A 78 39.52 -11.02 -33.63
CA PRO A 78 40.44 -9.87 -33.71
C PRO A 78 41.58 -10.04 -34.77
N ASP A 79 42.35 -8.98 -35.07
CA ASP A 79 43.82 -8.92 -34.83
C ASP A 79 44.57 -7.75 -35.52
N VAL A 80 45.62 -7.33 -34.81
CA VAL A 80 46.79 -6.47 -35.14
C VAL A 80 46.70 -4.99 -34.69
N PRO A 81 47.64 -4.53 -33.81
CA PRO A 81 47.68 -3.14 -33.35
C PRO A 81 48.34 -2.25 -34.41
N ASP A 82 47.64 -1.17 -34.79
CA ASP A 82 48.23 -0.05 -35.50
C ASP A 82 48.58 1.04 -34.49
N ASP A 83 49.88 1.27 -34.34
CA ASP A 83 50.51 2.25 -33.44
C ASP A 83 50.58 3.61 -34.17
N SER A 84 49.41 4.20 -34.41
CA SER A 84 49.30 5.60 -34.78
C SER A 84 48.34 6.28 -33.82
N GLU A 85 48.88 6.86 -32.74
CA GLU A 85 48.23 7.95 -32.02
C GLU A 85 47.90 9.06 -33.05
N GLN A 86 46.66 9.08 -33.52
CA GLN A 86 46.08 10.32 -34.02
C GLN A 86 46.10 11.31 -32.85
N PRO A 87 46.56 12.56 -33.06
CA PRO A 87 46.38 13.58 -32.04
C PRO A 87 44.88 13.68 -31.75
N ALA A 88 44.49 13.64 -30.47
CA ALA A 88 43.13 13.96 -30.07
C ALA A 88 42.76 15.31 -30.71
N ASP A 89 41.65 15.33 -31.45
CA ASP A 89 41.15 16.55 -32.08
C ASP A 89 41.04 17.65 -31.01
N GLU A 90 41.60 18.82 -31.30
CA GLU A 90 41.55 19.98 -30.41
C GLU A 90 40.08 20.37 -30.21
N VAL A 91 39.55 20.14 -29.00
CA VAL A 91 38.16 20.50 -28.66
C VAL A 91 38.06 22.01 -28.70
N THR A 92 37.21 22.53 -29.59
CA THR A 92 36.92 23.96 -29.67
C THR A 92 35.65 24.27 -28.88
N TYR A 93 35.59 25.45 -28.27
CA TYR A 93 34.44 25.89 -27.47
C TYR A 93 33.79 27.11 -28.11
N THR A 94 32.49 27.27 -27.89
CA THR A 94 31.80 28.51 -28.27
C THR A 94 32.17 29.63 -27.29
N GLU A 95 32.15 30.87 -27.76
CA GLU A 95 32.29 32.08 -26.93
C GLU A 95 30.93 32.78 -26.81
N GLU A 96 29.91 32.04 -26.36
CA GLU A 96 28.59 32.61 -26.14
C GLU A 96 28.50 33.29 -24.77
N PRO A 97 27.87 34.47 -24.65
CA PRO A 97 27.69 35.10 -23.36
C PRO A 97 26.75 34.31 -22.46
N VAL A 98 27.02 34.29 -21.16
CA VAL A 98 26.04 33.86 -20.16
C VAL A 98 24.89 34.87 -20.15
N LEU A 99 23.66 34.38 -20.33
CA LEU A 99 22.45 35.21 -20.37
C LEU A 99 21.53 34.86 -19.19
N VAL A 100 21.25 35.84 -18.33
CA VAL A 100 20.25 35.73 -17.27
C VAL A 100 19.13 36.71 -17.58
N ASN A 101 17.89 36.20 -17.69
CA ASN A 101 16.73 36.99 -18.13
C ASN A 101 16.96 37.72 -19.47
N GLY A 102 17.69 37.09 -20.39
CA GLY A 102 18.01 37.63 -21.71
C GLY A 102 19.06 38.75 -21.73
N LYS A 103 19.78 38.98 -20.62
CA LYS A 103 20.86 39.97 -20.52
C LYS A 103 22.18 39.29 -20.22
N GLU A 104 23.25 39.80 -20.83
CA GLU A 104 24.62 39.35 -20.57
C GLU A 104 25.01 39.62 -19.12
N VAL A 105 25.64 38.63 -18.48
CA VAL A 105 26.23 38.79 -17.15
C VAL A 105 27.56 39.53 -17.32
N THR A 106 27.58 40.79 -16.88
CA THR A 106 28.73 41.69 -16.98
C THR A 106 28.94 42.40 -15.65
N ALA A 107 30.19 42.74 -15.36
CA ALA A 107 30.57 43.47 -14.16
C ALA A 107 31.64 44.51 -14.48
N SER A 108 31.81 45.51 -13.64
CA SER A 108 32.88 46.49 -13.82
C SER A 108 33.32 47.11 -12.51
N THR A 109 34.63 47.28 -12.38
CA THR A 109 35.25 47.93 -11.22
C THR A 109 36.18 49.04 -11.70
N THR A 110 36.03 50.23 -11.12
CA THR A 110 36.93 51.37 -11.33
C THR A 110 37.78 51.59 -10.09
N PHE A 111 39.09 51.74 -10.27
CA PHE A 111 40.04 51.87 -9.17
C PHE A 111 41.18 52.84 -9.51
N THR A 112 41.79 53.43 -8.49
CA THR A 112 43.03 54.22 -8.65
C THR A 112 44.23 53.32 -8.33
N ALA A 113 45.17 53.19 -9.25
CA ALA A 113 46.36 52.37 -9.04
C ALA A 113 47.26 52.99 -7.96
N GLU A 114 47.31 52.38 -6.77
CA GLU A 114 48.18 52.83 -5.67
C GLU A 114 49.65 52.40 -5.86
N THR A 115 49.83 51.29 -6.57
CA THR A 115 51.10 50.67 -6.93
C THR A 115 51.12 50.36 -8.42
N LYS A 116 52.32 50.16 -9.00
CA LYS A 116 52.45 49.73 -10.39
C LYS A 116 51.90 48.32 -10.64
N ASP A 117 51.96 47.48 -9.60
CA ASP A 117 51.55 46.07 -9.60
C ASP A 117 50.64 45.85 -8.39
N GLY A 118 49.48 45.24 -8.56
CA GLY A 118 48.47 45.08 -7.53
C GLY A 118 47.31 44.21 -8.00
N SER A 119 46.19 44.23 -7.27
CA SER A 119 44.99 43.48 -7.64
C SER A 119 43.71 44.29 -7.41
N VAL A 120 42.68 43.95 -8.16
CA VAL A 120 41.32 44.49 -8.01
C VAL A 120 40.33 43.39 -8.33
N ASP A 121 39.20 43.34 -7.62
CA ASP A 121 38.16 42.35 -7.87
C ASP A 121 37.09 42.90 -8.82
N VAL A 122 36.63 42.03 -9.72
CA VAL A 122 35.45 42.21 -10.56
C VAL A 122 34.41 41.20 -10.08
N VAL A 123 33.29 41.72 -9.56
CA VAL A 123 32.29 40.89 -8.88
C VAL A 123 31.06 40.73 -9.75
N PHE A 124 30.79 39.50 -10.19
CA PHE A 124 29.60 39.13 -10.95
C PHE A 124 28.53 38.66 -9.99
N VAL A 125 27.34 39.26 -10.07
CA VAL A 125 26.19 38.89 -9.25
C VAL A 125 25.02 38.59 -10.18
N PHE A 126 24.54 37.36 -10.16
CA PHE A 126 23.48 36.90 -11.06
C PHE A 126 22.65 35.78 -10.44
N ASP A 127 21.50 35.50 -11.05
CA ASP A 127 20.66 34.37 -10.68
C ASP A 127 21.14 33.12 -11.43
N ALA A 128 21.79 32.20 -10.71
CA ALA A 128 22.41 31.02 -11.30
C ALA A 128 21.43 29.90 -11.59
N GLU A 129 20.19 29.95 -11.08
CA GLU A 129 19.17 28.91 -11.34
C GLU A 129 18.93 28.71 -12.83
N SER A 130 18.91 29.82 -13.59
CA SER A 130 18.66 29.79 -15.03
C SER A 130 19.83 29.25 -15.87
N VAL A 131 20.97 29.00 -15.24
CA VAL A 131 22.23 28.54 -15.86
C VAL A 131 22.86 27.39 -15.07
N ALA A 132 22.07 26.68 -14.26
CA ALA A 132 22.50 25.45 -13.60
C ALA A 132 22.98 24.43 -14.66
N GLY A 133 24.03 23.68 -14.34
CA GLY A 133 24.66 22.73 -15.27
C GLY A 133 25.64 23.38 -16.25
N GLU A 134 25.72 24.71 -16.32
CA GLU A 134 26.65 25.40 -17.22
C GLU A 134 28.06 25.57 -16.62
N THR A 135 29.08 25.40 -17.46
CA THR A 135 30.45 25.83 -17.16
C THR A 135 30.64 27.26 -17.67
N VAL A 136 31.10 28.17 -16.81
CA VAL A 136 31.29 29.59 -17.14
C VAL A 136 32.75 30.01 -17.00
N VAL A 137 33.17 30.98 -17.82
CA VAL A 137 34.54 31.54 -17.82
C VAL A 137 34.45 33.06 -17.84
N ALA A 138 35.22 33.75 -17.00
CA ALA A 138 35.23 35.22 -17.01
C ALA A 138 36.30 35.76 -17.97
N PHE A 139 35.90 36.78 -18.74
CA PHE A 139 36.77 37.55 -19.63
C PHE A 139 36.85 38.99 -19.15
N GLU A 140 38.05 39.57 -19.15
CA GLU A 140 38.32 40.89 -18.59
C GLU A 140 38.99 41.84 -19.59
N ASP A 141 38.55 43.09 -19.58
CA ASP A 141 39.18 44.19 -20.30
C ASP A 141 39.63 45.29 -19.33
N LEU A 142 40.93 45.58 -19.32
CA LEU A 142 41.48 46.73 -18.60
C LEU A 142 41.51 47.96 -19.50
N SER A 143 40.92 49.06 -19.05
CA SER A 143 40.87 50.32 -19.79
C SER A 143 41.36 51.52 -18.98
N TYR A 144 41.87 52.52 -19.69
CA TYR A 144 42.25 53.83 -19.16
C TYR A 144 41.67 54.94 -20.03
N LYS A 145 40.88 55.84 -19.42
CA LYS A 145 40.17 56.92 -20.14
C LYS A 145 39.33 56.40 -21.32
N GLY A 146 38.73 55.23 -21.17
CA GLY A 146 37.91 54.58 -22.20
C GLY A 146 38.70 53.92 -23.35
N ILE A 147 40.02 53.86 -23.25
CA ILE A 147 40.88 53.12 -24.19
C ILE A 147 41.24 51.79 -23.54
N GLN A 148 40.87 50.67 -24.17
CA GLN A 148 41.29 49.33 -23.76
C GLN A 148 42.81 49.19 -23.91
N LEU A 149 43.47 48.81 -22.83
CA LEU A 149 44.93 48.66 -22.74
C LEU A 149 45.36 47.22 -22.97
N THR A 150 44.64 46.27 -22.39
CA THR A 150 44.86 44.83 -22.51
C THR A 150 43.56 44.08 -22.21
N THR A 151 43.49 42.82 -22.63
CA THR A 151 42.38 41.89 -22.41
C THR A 151 42.92 40.56 -21.90
N HIS A 152 42.12 39.84 -21.12
CA HIS A 152 42.27 38.43 -20.80
C HIS A 152 40.98 37.75 -21.21
N ALA A 153 41.01 37.01 -22.31
CA ALA A 153 39.85 36.41 -22.93
C ALA A 153 40.26 35.04 -23.49
N ASP A 154 40.34 34.05 -22.61
CA ASP A 154 40.70 32.67 -22.95
C ASP A 154 39.67 31.72 -22.36
N ILE A 155 38.83 31.14 -23.23
CA ILE A 155 37.76 30.21 -22.85
C ILE A 155 38.30 28.90 -22.24
N ASN A 156 39.60 28.61 -22.42
CA ASN A 156 40.25 27.42 -21.90
C ASN A 156 41.04 27.69 -20.60
N ASP A 157 41.00 28.91 -20.06
CA ASP A 157 41.69 29.20 -18.81
C ASP A 157 40.96 28.56 -17.63
N GLU A 158 41.53 27.49 -17.10
CA GLU A 158 40.99 26.77 -15.95
C GLU A 158 40.95 27.63 -14.68
N ASN A 159 41.84 28.63 -14.53
CA ASN A 159 41.78 29.56 -13.39
C ASN A 159 40.64 30.58 -13.53
N GLN A 160 40.02 30.67 -14.71
CA GLN A 160 38.86 31.51 -14.97
C GLN A 160 37.55 30.72 -15.00
N THR A 161 37.65 29.38 -15.00
CA THR A 161 36.53 28.49 -15.20
C THR A 161 35.82 28.21 -13.86
N VAL A 162 34.50 28.36 -13.83
CA VAL A 162 33.64 27.97 -12.70
C VAL A 162 32.57 26.99 -13.21
N TYR A 163 32.36 25.92 -12.46
CA TYR A 163 31.45 24.83 -12.79
C TYR A 163 30.16 24.99 -11.95
N LEU A 164 29.05 25.38 -12.58
CA LEU A 164 27.74 25.50 -11.91
C LEU A 164 27.01 24.15 -11.96
N PRO A 165 26.82 23.46 -10.83
CA PRO A 165 26.23 22.13 -10.84
C PRO A 165 24.72 22.17 -11.05
N ASP A 166 24.17 21.07 -11.56
CA ASP A 166 22.72 20.80 -11.52
C ASP A 166 22.44 19.38 -11.06
N ILE A 167 21.22 19.15 -10.58
CA ILE A 167 20.73 17.82 -10.22
C ILE A 167 19.31 17.61 -10.74
N HIS A 168 19.03 16.37 -11.12
CA HIS A 168 17.70 15.86 -11.41
C HIS A 168 17.49 14.58 -10.63
N THR A 169 16.34 14.43 -10.00
CA THR A 169 16.13 13.38 -9.01
C THR A 169 14.92 12.52 -9.41
N SER A 170 14.91 11.24 -9.05
CA SER A 170 13.75 10.36 -9.26
C SER A 170 13.65 9.29 -8.18
N ALA A 171 12.50 9.25 -7.49
CA ALA A 171 12.27 8.36 -6.36
C ALA A 171 11.34 7.19 -6.74
N VAL A 172 11.71 5.99 -6.27
CA VAL A 172 10.92 4.75 -6.34
C VAL A 172 11.05 3.97 -5.04
N ASP A 173 10.07 3.13 -4.75
CA ASP A 173 10.22 2.11 -3.71
C ASP A 173 11.17 1.00 -4.21
N ALA A 174 12.09 0.57 -3.34
CA ALA A 174 13.19 -0.33 -3.70
C ALA A 174 12.74 -1.79 -3.92
N GLU A 175 11.66 -2.23 -3.27
CA GLU A 175 11.16 -3.60 -3.44
C GLU A 175 10.30 -3.74 -4.71
N THR A 176 9.43 -2.78 -4.91
CA THR A 176 8.48 -2.76 -6.03
C THR A 176 9.14 -2.24 -7.32
N GLY A 177 10.13 -1.35 -7.21
CA GLY A 177 10.80 -0.68 -8.34
C GLY A 177 9.93 0.37 -9.03
N ILE A 178 8.84 0.80 -8.37
CA ILE A 178 7.86 1.73 -8.90
C ILE A 178 7.53 2.81 -7.86
N LYS A 179 6.73 3.80 -8.24
CA LYS A 179 6.30 4.89 -7.34
C LYS A 179 5.24 4.48 -6.30
N ASN A 180 4.89 3.19 -6.18
CA ASN A 180 3.99 2.71 -5.14
C ASN A 180 4.76 1.85 -4.14
N SER A 181 4.73 2.24 -2.88
CA SER A 181 5.19 1.42 -1.76
C SER A 181 4.00 0.71 -1.13
N TYR A 182 4.27 -0.35 -0.37
CA TYR A 182 3.27 -1.06 0.42
C TYR A 182 3.67 -1.05 1.90
N ARG A 183 2.68 -0.95 2.79
CA ARG A 183 2.86 -0.92 4.25
C ARG A 183 3.02 -2.35 4.78
N ASP A 184 4.20 -2.94 4.62
CA ASP A 184 4.54 -4.28 5.16
C ASP A 184 5.42 -4.22 6.41
N GLY A 185 5.77 -3.01 6.84
CA GLY A 185 6.60 -2.72 8.00
C GLY A 185 8.04 -2.32 7.66
N HIS A 186 8.55 -2.55 6.45
CA HIS A 186 9.87 -2.10 6.02
C HIS A 186 9.75 -1.32 4.71
N ILE A 187 9.65 0.00 4.80
CA ILE A 187 9.59 0.84 3.60
C ILE A 187 11.01 1.28 3.26
N THR A 188 11.42 1.02 2.02
CA THR A 188 12.71 1.50 1.48
C THR A 188 12.48 2.29 0.20
N ILE A 189 12.76 3.59 0.24
CA ILE A 189 12.70 4.45 -0.94
C ILE A 189 14.12 4.69 -1.42
N THR A 190 14.36 4.48 -2.71
CA THR A 190 15.60 4.84 -3.40
C THR A 190 15.31 6.04 -4.28
N ASP A 191 15.99 7.15 -4.01
CA ASP A 191 16.02 8.30 -4.88
C ASP A 191 17.34 8.33 -5.67
N THR A 192 17.24 8.29 -6.99
CA THR A 192 18.38 8.37 -7.90
C THR A 192 18.59 9.81 -8.32
N VAL A 193 19.73 10.38 -7.93
CA VAL A 193 20.15 11.73 -8.27
C VAL A 193 21.11 11.68 -9.46
N THR A 194 20.66 12.20 -10.59
CA THR A 194 21.52 12.51 -11.74
C THR A 194 22.15 13.87 -11.50
N TYR A 195 23.48 13.93 -11.42
CA TYR A 195 24.22 15.17 -11.27
C TYR A 195 24.89 15.57 -12.59
N GLU A 196 25.02 16.88 -12.78
CA GLU A 196 25.71 17.47 -13.90
C GLU A 196 26.73 18.51 -13.41
N ASN A 197 27.84 18.60 -14.14
CA ASN A 197 28.85 19.65 -13.97
C ASN A 197 29.47 19.72 -12.56
N LEU A 198 29.67 18.55 -11.93
CA LEU A 198 30.54 18.41 -10.76
C LEU A 198 32.00 18.36 -11.18
N ILE A 199 32.91 18.73 -10.28
CA ILE A 199 34.35 18.61 -10.51
C ILE A 199 34.81 17.19 -10.12
N PRO A 200 35.32 16.38 -11.06
CA PRO A 200 35.80 15.04 -10.73
C PRO A 200 36.93 15.03 -9.72
N GLY A 201 36.92 14.06 -8.81
CA GLY A 201 37.93 13.92 -7.75
C GLY A 201 37.67 14.75 -6.49
N ASN A 202 36.73 15.70 -6.53
CA ASN A 202 36.24 16.39 -5.34
C ASN A 202 35.27 15.51 -4.54
N THR A 203 35.17 15.73 -3.23
CA THR A 203 34.22 14.99 -2.37
C THR A 203 32.91 15.75 -2.27
N TYR A 204 31.80 15.04 -2.42
CA TYR A 204 30.45 15.57 -2.26
C TYR A 204 29.66 14.74 -1.26
N VAL A 205 28.73 15.39 -0.58
CA VAL A 205 27.77 14.76 0.31
C VAL A 205 26.39 15.09 -0.21
N LEU A 206 25.62 14.07 -0.59
CA LEU A 206 24.21 14.21 -0.93
C LEU A 206 23.40 13.84 0.30
N LYS A 207 22.54 14.74 0.76
CA LYS A 207 21.61 14.51 1.87
C LYS A 207 20.19 14.61 1.36
N GLY A 208 19.42 13.57 1.62
CA GLY A 208 18.00 13.50 1.30
C GLY A 208 17.16 13.66 2.56
N SER A 209 15.95 14.20 2.40
CA SER A 209 14.90 14.18 3.43
C SER A 209 13.56 13.83 2.81
N LEU A 210 12.80 12.96 3.46
CA LEU A 210 11.48 12.56 2.97
C LEU A 210 10.39 13.46 3.58
N GLN A 211 9.58 14.08 2.73
CA GLN A 211 8.48 14.95 3.11
C GLN A 211 7.15 14.25 2.82
N GLU A 212 6.18 14.39 3.72
CA GLU A 212 4.80 13.99 3.49
C GLU A 212 4.02 15.17 2.91
N LYS A 213 3.41 14.95 1.76
CA LYS A 213 2.52 15.92 1.11
C LYS A 213 1.18 15.93 1.85
N VAL A 214 0.76 17.10 2.31
CA VAL A 214 -0.49 17.30 3.05
C VAL A 214 -1.35 18.30 2.30
N GLU A 215 -2.54 17.86 1.88
CA GLU A 215 -3.53 18.73 1.23
C GLU A 215 -4.65 19.06 2.24
N GLU A 216 -4.74 20.32 2.65
CA GLU A 216 -5.80 20.80 3.56
C GLU A 216 -6.45 22.04 2.92
N ASP A 217 -7.79 22.03 2.82
CA ASP A 217 -8.58 23.12 2.19
C ASP A 217 -8.15 23.52 0.76
N GLY A 218 -7.51 22.59 0.01
CA GLY A 218 -7.01 22.81 -1.35
C GLY A 218 -5.66 23.53 -1.43
N GLU A 219 -4.98 23.73 -0.31
CA GLU A 219 -3.59 24.18 -0.25
C GLU A 219 -2.67 22.99 0.02
N ILE A 220 -1.65 22.83 -0.83
CA ILE A 220 -0.62 21.81 -0.66
C ILE A 220 0.45 22.35 0.29
N THR A 221 0.63 21.67 1.41
CA THR A 221 1.74 21.87 2.34
C THR A 221 2.52 20.57 2.48
N TYR A 222 3.54 20.57 3.33
CA TYR A 222 4.27 19.36 3.67
C TYR A 222 4.82 19.42 5.08
N LYS A 223 5.10 18.24 5.63
CA LYS A 223 5.80 18.03 6.90
C LYS A 223 6.84 16.93 6.72
N ALA A 224 7.86 16.88 7.57
CA ALA A 224 8.80 15.77 7.54
C ALA A 224 8.08 14.46 7.90
N VAL A 225 8.41 13.37 7.20
CA VAL A 225 7.98 12.02 7.60
C VAL A 225 8.74 11.67 8.88
N GLU A 226 8.04 11.41 9.98
CA GLU A 226 8.64 10.93 11.22
C GLU A 226 8.37 9.43 11.38
N ALA A 227 9.44 8.63 11.39
CA ALA A 227 9.35 7.18 11.54
C ALA A 227 10.62 6.64 12.22
N LYS A 228 10.57 5.39 12.68
CA LYS A 228 11.75 4.71 13.21
C LYS A 228 12.65 4.31 12.05
N MET A 229 13.82 4.91 11.97
CA MET A 229 14.81 4.59 10.95
C MET A 229 15.30 3.15 11.11
N ILE A 230 15.54 2.49 9.97
CA ILE A 230 16.14 1.17 9.92
C ILE A 230 17.52 1.31 9.28
N THR A 231 18.54 0.81 9.95
CA THR A 231 19.91 0.78 9.44
C THR A 231 20.37 -0.66 9.29
N SER A 232 21.15 -0.94 8.26
CA SER A 232 21.78 -2.25 8.05
C SER A 232 23.29 -2.12 8.17
N GLU A 233 23.89 -2.87 9.09
CA GLU A 233 25.34 -3.02 9.20
C GLU A 233 25.69 -4.52 9.15
N ASN A 234 26.52 -4.93 8.19
CA ASN A 234 26.94 -6.34 8.01
C ASN A 234 25.76 -7.33 7.88
N ASP A 235 24.74 -6.96 7.10
CA ASP A 235 23.50 -7.73 6.90
C ASP A 235 22.63 -7.91 8.17
N GLU A 236 22.93 -7.21 9.25
CA GLU A 236 22.07 -7.13 10.43
C GLU A 236 21.31 -5.79 10.45
N GLU A 237 19.98 -5.86 10.44
CA GLU A 237 19.09 -4.70 10.52
C GLU A 237 18.83 -4.31 11.98
N THR A 238 18.89 -3.01 12.25
CA THR A 238 18.54 -2.42 13.53
C THR A 238 17.48 -1.34 13.34
N VAL A 239 16.36 -1.47 14.05
CA VAL A 239 15.30 -0.46 14.10
C VAL A 239 15.60 0.52 15.23
N ALA A 240 15.48 1.82 14.98
CA ALA A 240 15.64 2.84 16.00
C ALA A 240 14.56 2.74 17.09
N ASP A 241 14.91 3.12 18.33
CA ASP A 241 13.99 3.07 19.47
C ASP A 241 12.85 4.11 19.36
N GLU A 242 13.10 5.25 18.71
CA GLU A 242 12.20 6.41 18.64
C GLU A 242 12.08 6.90 17.20
N ALA A 243 10.92 7.49 16.86
CA ALA A 243 10.69 8.09 15.56
C ALA A 243 11.46 9.41 15.41
N THR A 244 12.04 9.63 14.24
CA THR A 244 12.75 10.86 13.85
C THR A 244 12.46 11.20 12.39
N PRO A 245 12.73 12.44 11.92
CA PRO A 245 12.64 12.75 10.50
C PRO A 245 13.42 11.75 9.64
N VAL A 246 12.73 11.19 8.64
CA VAL A 246 13.31 10.22 7.71
C VAL A 246 14.27 10.95 6.77
N THR A 247 15.55 10.58 6.87
CA THR A 247 16.64 11.19 6.09
C THR A 247 17.55 10.11 5.54
N GLY A 248 18.23 10.42 4.45
CA GLY A 248 19.24 9.58 3.82
C GLY A 248 20.49 10.41 3.54
N GLN A 249 21.66 9.77 3.51
CA GLN A 249 22.89 10.45 3.14
C GLN A 249 23.83 9.50 2.41
N THR A 250 24.53 10.02 1.41
CA THR A 250 25.63 9.35 0.73
C THR A 250 26.79 10.32 0.52
N THR A 251 28.02 9.84 0.67
CA THR A 251 29.23 10.61 0.40
C THR A 251 29.97 9.95 -0.75
N PHE A 252 30.30 10.72 -1.77
CA PHE A 252 30.88 10.19 -3.01
C PHE A 252 31.93 11.12 -3.61
N VAL A 253 32.75 10.57 -4.49
CA VAL A 253 33.73 11.29 -5.30
C VAL A 253 33.43 10.95 -6.76
N PRO A 254 32.88 11.87 -7.56
CA PRO A 254 32.52 11.58 -8.93
C PRO A 254 33.78 11.35 -9.78
N GLU A 255 33.75 10.31 -10.62
CA GLU A 255 34.82 10.01 -11.59
C GLU A 255 34.70 10.85 -12.87
N ALA A 256 33.49 11.34 -13.16
CA ALA A 256 33.16 12.18 -14.30
C ALA A 256 32.26 13.34 -13.86
N ALA A 257 32.21 14.41 -14.65
CA ALA A 257 31.43 15.61 -14.27
C ALA A 257 29.92 15.35 -14.18
N ASN A 258 29.45 14.34 -14.92
CA ASN A 258 28.05 13.94 -14.97
C ASN A 258 27.94 12.46 -14.61
N GLY A 259 26.89 12.10 -13.87
CA GLY A 259 26.66 10.72 -13.45
C GLY A 259 25.43 10.60 -12.56
N THR A 260 25.32 9.47 -11.87
CA THR A 260 24.21 9.20 -10.96
C THR A 260 24.73 8.74 -9.61
N VAL A 261 23.96 9.03 -8.55
CA VAL A 261 24.19 8.55 -7.20
C VAL A 261 22.85 8.35 -6.51
N ASP A 262 22.71 7.30 -5.72
CA ASP A 262 21.46 7.02 -5.00
C ASP A 262 21.54 7.53 -3.55
N VAL A 263 20.42 8.10 -3.07
CA VAL A 263 20.15 8.29 -1.65
C VAL A 263 19.01 7.37 -1.22
N ILE A 264 19.21 6.66 -0.10
CA ILE A 264 18.30 5.61 0.35
C ILE A 264 17.66 6.02 1.68
N PHE A 265 16.34 5.86 1.76
CA PHE A 265 15.53 6.06 2.95
C PHE A 265 14.95 4.74 3.38
N THR A 266 15.34 4.22 4.54
CA THR A 266 14.81 2.96 5.09
C THR A 266 14.21 3.22 6.47
N PHE A 267 12.92 2.89 6.64
CA PHE A 267 12.20 3.16 7.88
C PHE A 267 11.08 2.14 8.12
N ASP A 268 10.67 2.04 9.38
CA ASP A 268 9.60 1.16 9.83
C ASP A 268 8.23 1.75 9.45
N GLY A 269 7.49 1.06 8.59
CA GLY A 269 6.16 1.45 8.14
C GLY A 269 5.03 1.05 9.10
N THR A 270 5.30 0.24 10.15
CA THR A 270 4.26 -0.33 11.02
C THR A 270 3.60 0.68 11.95
N GLU A 271 4.26 1.80 12.24
CA GLU A 271 3.74 2.87 13.12
C GLU A 271 3.10 4.05 12.37
N LEU A 272 3.12 4.02 11.03
CA LEU A 272 2.41 4.99 10.21
C LEU A 272 0.90 4.93 10.48
N GLU A 273 0.20 6.03 10.26
CA GLU A 273 -1.27 6.00 10.37
C GLU A 273 -1.85 5.03 9.33
N ASP A 274 -2.99 4.41 9.65
CA ASP A 274 -3.66 3.44 8.75
C ASP A 274 -4.55 4.19 7.75
N VAL A 275 -3.88 4.99 6.93
CA VAL A 275 -4.43 5.88 5.90
C VAL A 275 -3.47 5.88 4.71
N GLU A 276 -3.84 6.55 3.64
CA GLU A 276 -2.96 6.80 2.51
C GLU A 276 -1.80 7.73 2.90
N HIS A 277 -0.66 7.57 2.25
CA HIS A 277 0.41 8.56 2.35
C HIS A 277 0.98 8.91 0.98
N THR A 278 1.43 10.15 0.83
CA THR A 278 2.17 10.61 -0.35
C THR A 278 3.47 11.24 0.10
N TYR A 279 4.59 10.63 -0.27
CA TYR A 279 5.92 11.08 0.09
C TYR A 279 6.63 11.71 -1.10
N VAL A 280 7.45 12.72 -0.83
CA VAL A 280 8.29 13.40 -1.82
C VAL A 280 9.68 13.55 -1.22
N ALA A 281 10.71 13.07 -1.92
CA ALA A 281 12.09 13.25 -1.47
C ALA A 281 12.63 14.62 -1.91
N PHE A 282 13.39 15.23 -0.99
CA PHE A 282 14.08 16.52 -1.14
C PHE A 282 15.58 16.32 -0.96
N GLU A 283 16.37 16.94 -1.83
CA GLU A 283 17.81 16.72 -1.90
C GLU A 283 18.61 18.00 -1.70
N ASP A 284 19.69 17.88 -0.92
CA ASP A 284 20.73 18.89 -0.74
C ASP A 284 22.08 18.29 -1.13
N LEU A 285 22.73 18.87 -2.15
CA LEU A 285 24.07 18.50 -2.58
C LEU A 285 25.10 19.45 -1.98
N TYR A 286 26.03 18.90 -1.21
CA TYR A 286 27.13 19.63 -0.60
C TYR A 286 28.46 19.31 -1.27
N TYR A 287 29.24 20.34 -1.56
CA TYR A 287 30.67 20.22 -1.85
C TYR A 287 31.45 20.21 -0.54
N GLN A 288 32.26 19.18 -0.31
CA GLN A 288 33.07 19.05 0.89
C GLN A 288 34.46 19.65 0.68
N LYS A 289 34.68 20.83 1.27
CA LYS A 289 35.94 21.57 1.20
C LYS A 289 36.65 21.52 2.55
N GLY A 290 37.55 20.55 2.71
CA GLY A 290 38.18 20.30 4.01
C GLY A 290 37.16 19.78 5.02
N ASP A 291 37.02 20.49 6.15
CA ASP A 291 36.04 20.14 7.20
C ASP A 291 34.66 20.80 6.97
N ASP A 292 34.53 21.70 6.00
CA ASP A 292 33.31 22.44 5.70
C ASP A 292 32.46 21.71 4.63
N GLU A 293 31.15 21.64 4.86
CA GLU A 293 30.16 21.21 3.88
C GLU A 293 29.42 22.44 3.35
N ILE A 294 29.60 22.73 2.06
CA ILE A 294 29.04 23.92 1.42
C ILE A 294 27.96 23.47 0.46
N ILE A 295 26.73 23.95 0.65
CA ILE A 295 25.63 23.60 -0.25
C ILE A 295 25.87 24.20 -1.63
N VAL A 296 25.81 23.37 -2.67
CA VAL A 296 26.06 23.79 -4.05
C VAL A 296 24.85 23.60 -4.97
N ARG A 297 23.89 22.76 -4.58
CA ARG A 297 22.62 22.57 -5.28
C ARG A 297 21.55 22.02 -4.34
N GLU A 298 20.30 22.38 -4.60
CA GLU A 298 19.11 21.86 -3.89
C GLU A 298 18.06 21.44 -4.92
N HIS A 299 17.28 20.41 -4.61
CA HIS A 299 16.04 20.07 -5.33
C HIS A 299 14.95 19.82 -4.30
N LYS A 300 14.02 20.78 -4.17
CA LYS A 300 13.03 20.83 -3.09
C LYS A 300 11.65 21.23 -3.62
N ASP A 301 11.11 20.45 -4.55
CA ASP A 301 9.78 20.68 -5.12
C ASP A 301 8.78 19.60 -4.68
N ILE A 302 7.85 19.99 -3.80
CA ILE A 302 6.77 19.13 -3.28
C ILE A 302 5.76 18.69 -4.37
N ASN A 303 5.82 19.28 -5.57
CA ASN A 303 4.97 18.95 -6.70
C ASN A 303 5.71 18.18 -7.79
N ASP A 304 6.98 17.82 -7.57
CA ASP A 304 7.71 17.01 -8.51
C ASP A 304 7.18 15.56 -8.51
N ALA A 305 6.50 15.20 -9.59
CA ALA A 305 5.96 13.86 -9.79
C ALA A 305 7.08 12.80 -9.92
N GLU A 306 8.28 13.19 -10.34
CA GLU A 306 9.41 12.28 -10.39
C GLU A 306 9.95 11.93 -9.00
N GLN A 307 9.78 12.84 -8.04
CA GLN A 307 10.11 12.65 -6.62
C GLN A 307 9.00 12.02 -5.77
N THR A 308 7.80 11.86 -6.32
CA THR A 308 6.65 11.44 -5.54
C THR A 308 6.52 9.90 -5.49
N VAL A 309 6.42 9.36 -4.27
CA VAL A 309 6.09 7.96 -3.97
C VAL A 309 4.77 7.91 -3.19
N TYR A 310 3.90 6.99 -3.56
CA TYR A 310 2.57 6.79 -2.98
C TYR A 310 2.56 5.54 -2.10
N VAL A 311 1.90 5.63 -0.94
CA VAL A 311 1.56 4.48 -0.08
C VAL A 311 0.03 4.39 -0.06
N PRO A 312 -0.58 3.64 -0.97
CA PRO A 312 -2.04 3.55 -1.04
C PRO A 312 -2.63 2.81 0.16
N HIS A 313 -3.90 3.08 0.42
CA HIS A 313 -4.65 2.46 1.50
C HIS A 313 -5.95 1.85 0.97
N ILE A 314 -6.39 0.75 1.58
CA ILE A 314 -7.65 0.09 1.23
C ILE A 314 -8.45 -0.25 2.49
N GLN A 315 -9.76 -0.10 2.39
CA GLN A 315 -10.73 -0.53 3.39
C GLN A 315 -11.78 -1.40 2.72
N THR A 316 -12.30 -2.40 3.42
CA THR A 316 -13.14 -3.42 2.80
C THR A 316 -14.41 -3.66 3.62
N GLU A 317 -15.52 -4.02 2.95
CA GLU A 317 -16.76 -4.49 3.59
C GLU A 317 -17.43 -5.60 2.77
N VAL A 318 -17.54 -6.80 3.37
CA VAL A 318 -18.10 -7.98 2.71
C VAL A 318 -19.53 -8.26 3.15
N GLN A 319 -20.39 -8.60 2.19
CA GLN A 319 -21.75 -9.00 2.46
C GLN A 319 -22.20 -10.14 1.55
N ASP A 320 -23.14 -10.95 2.05
CA ASP A 320 -23.88 -11.87 1.20
C ASP A 320 -24.85 -11.11 0.28
N THR A 321 -24.88 -11.49 -0.99
CA THR A 321 -25.67 -10.77 -2.00
C THR A 321 -27.18 -10.96 -1.85
N GLU A 322 -27.64 -12.06 -1.27
CA GLU A 322 -29.06 -12.37 -1.08
C GLU A 322 -29.59 -11.75 0.22
N SER A 323 -28.85 -11.91 1.33
CA SER A 323 -29.25 -11.36 2.63
C SER A 323 -28.93 -9.88 2.81
N LYS A 324 -28.03 -9.33 1.98
CA LYS A 324 -27.47 -7.97 2.13
C LYS A 324 -27.00 -7.73 3.56
N SER A 325 -26.31 -8.72 4.11
CA SER A 325 -25.80 -8.72 5.49
C SER A 325 -24.56 -9.60 5.59
N HIS A 326 -23.94 -9.59 6.76
CA HIS A 326 -22.83 -10.47 7.12
C HIS A 326 -23.25 -11.94 7.40
N ASN A 327 -24.46 -12.36 7.01
CA ASN A 327 -24.90 -13.75 7.14
C ASN A 327 -25.05 -14.39 5.76
N ALA A 328 -24.50 -15.58 5.58
CA ALA A 328 -24.70 -16.40 4.39
C ALA A 328 -25.40 -17.71 4.75
N LEU A 329 -26.26 -18.19 3.86
CA LEU A 329 -26.85 -19.52 3.98
C LEU A 329 -25.84 -20.56 3.47
N ALA A 330 -25.69 -21.69 4.18
CA ALA A 330 -24.96 -22.84 3.65
C ALA A 330 -25.77 -23.49 2.50
N ASP A 331 -25.49 -23.07 1.27
CA ASP A 331 -26.17 -23.54 0.06
C ASP A 331 -25.15 -23.92 -1.04
N GLU A 332 -25.60 -24.68 -2.05
CA GLU A 332 -24.78 -25.16 -3.18
C GLU A 332 -24.11 -24.01 -3.96
N LYS A 333 -24.65 -22.79 -3.85
CA LYS A 333 -24.09 -21.59 -4.44
C LYS A 333 -24.36 -20.36 -3.59
N VAL A 334 -23.32 -19.88 -2.93
CA VAL A 334 -23.30 -18.58 -2.25
C VAL A 334 -22.57 -17.56 -3.12
N THR A 335 -23.02 -16.30 -3.08
CA THR A 335 -22.32 -15.18 -3.70
C THR A 335 -22.13 -14.07 -2.69
N LEU A 336 -20.87 -13.73 -2.43
CA LEU A 336 -20.47 -12.62 -1.55
C LEU A 336 -19.91 -11.49 -2.41
N GLU A 337 -20.28 -10.26 -2.07
CA GLU A 337 -19.69 -9.04 -2.63
C GLU A 337 -18.87 -8.36 -1.53
N ASP A 338 -17.56 -8.25 -1.75
CA ASP A 338 -16.68 -7.41 -0.95
C ASP A 338 -16.47 -6.08 -1.66
N THR A 339 -16.83 -4.98 -1.00
CA THR A 339 -16.65 -3.63 -1.52
C THR A 339 -15.35 -3.08 -0.96
N VAL A 340 -14.37 -2.88 -1.84
CA VAL A 340 -13.06 -2.32 -1.50
C VAL A 340 -13.07 -0.84 -1.83
N SER A 341 -12.97 0.02 -0.81
CA SER A 341 -12.63 1.42 -0.96
C SER A 341 -11.11 1.55 -1.03
N TYR A 342 -10.60 2.30 -2.00
CA TYR A 342 -9.18 2.57 -2.17
C TYR A 342 -8.90 4.07 -2.13
N GLU A 343 -7.73 4.43 -1.62
CA GLU A 343 -7.23 5.80 -1.50
C GLU A 343 -5.79 5.85 -1.99
N GLY A 344 -5.42 6.92 -2.72
CA GLY A 344 -4.04 7.15 -3.15
C GLY A 344 -3.53 6.24 -4.29
N LEU A 345 -4.41 5.62 -5.08
CA LEU A 345 -4.01 4.93 -6.32
C LEU A 345 -3.63 5.94 -7.42
N ILE A 346 -2.86 5.51 -8.41
CA ILE A 346 -2.48 6.36 -9.55
C ILE A 346 -3.57 6.25 -10.63
N PRO A 347 -4.28 7.35 -10.98
CA PRO A 347 -5.32 7.32 -11.99
C PRO A 347 -4.82 6.86 -13.37
N GLY A 348 -5.65 6.08 -14.07
CA GLY A 348 -5.34 5.61 -15.43
C GLY A 348 -4.36 4.43 -15.50
N LYS A 349 -3.90 3.90 -14.36
CA LYS A 349 -3.09 2.67 -14.27
C LYS A 349 -3.99 1.44 -14.02
N GLU A 350 -3.66 0.29 -14.58
CA GLU A 350 -4.44 -0.95 -14.37
C GLU A 350 -3.96 -1.68 -13.11
N TYR A 351 -4.86 -1.87 -12.16
CA TYR A 351 -4.65 -2.61 -10.92
C TYR A 351 -5.40 -3.94 -10.94
N THR A 352 -4.93 -4.89 -10.13
CA THR A 352 -5.62 -6.16 -9.87
C THR A 352 -5.92 -6.28 -8.37
N MET A 353 -7.20 -6.31 -8.01
CA MET A 353 -7.67 -6.59 -6.65
C MET A 353 -7.94 -8.09 -6.52
N THR A 354 -7.30 -8.75 -5.56
CA THR A 354 -7.46 -10.18 -5.29
C THR A 354 -7.97 -10.40 -3.88
N GLY A 355 -9.08 -11.12 -3.80
CA GLY A 355 -9.70 -11.51 -2.55
C GLY A 355 -9.47 -12.98 -2.22
N THR A 356 -9.29 -13.30 -0.94
CA THR A 356 -9.19 -14.67 -0.41
C THR A 356 -10.09 -14.82 0.81
N LEU A 357 -10.97 -15.83 0.81
CA LEU A 357 -11.76 -16.17 2.00
C LEU A 357 -10.96 -17.05 2.95
N MET A 358 -10.92 -16.66 4.21
CA MET A 358 -10.23 -17.33 5.31
C MET A 358 -11.23 -18.00 6.25
N ASP A 359 -10.92 -19.18 6.78
CA ASP A 359 -11.64 -19.78 7.91
C ASP A 359 -11.09 -19.16 9.21
N LYS A 360 -11.94 -18.39 9.93
CA LYS A 360 -11.56 -17.66 11.16
C LYS A 360 -11.08 -18.56 12.29
N GLU A 361 -11.60 -19.80 12.38
CA GLU A 361 -11.22 -20.75 13.42
C GLU A 361 -9.79 -21.28 13.19
N THR A 362 -9.43 -21.53 11.94
CA THR A 362 -8.12 -22.11 11.59
C THR A 362 -7.06 -21.08 11.24
N GLY A 363 -7.46 -19.86 10.86
CA GLY A 363 -6.58 -18.81 10.35
C GLY A 363 -5.98 -19.10 8.97
N LYS A 364 -6.54 -20.06 8.23
CA LYS A 364 -6.08 -20.48 6.89
C LYS A 364 -7.12 -20.17 5.82
N ALA A 365 -6.69 -20.15 4.56
CA ALA A 365 -7.60 -20.05 3.44
C ALA A 365 -8.68 -21.15 3.49
N LEU A 366 -9.92 -20.76 3.24
CA LEU A 366 -11.06 -21.64 3.15
C LEU A 366 -10.88 -22.58 1.95
N LEU A 367 -11.00 -23.88 2.17
CA LEU A 367 -10.94 -24.89 1.12
C LEU A 367 -12.33 -25.42 0.79
N VAL A 368 -12.74 -25.29 -0.48
CA VAL A 368 -13.93 -25.91 -1.05
C VAL A 368 -13.49 -26.82 -2.17
N ASN A 369 -13.82 -28.11 -2.08
CA ASN A 369 -13.34 -29.14 -3.03
C ASN A 369 -11.81 -29.15 -3.20
N ASP A 370 -11.08 -29.08 -2.07
CA ASP A 370 -9.61 -29.03 -1.99
C ASP A 370 -8.96 -27.82 -2.71
N LYS A 371 -9.70 -26.74 -2.94
CA LYS A 371 -9.20 -25.49 -3.54
C LYS A 371 -9.54 -24.29 -2.69
N GLU A 372 -8.62 -23.34 -2.64
CA GLU A 372 -8.84 -22.05 -1.99
C GLU A 372 -9.96 -21.28 -2.69
N VAL A 373 -10.79 -20.58 -1.90
CA VAL A 373 -11.83 -19.70 -2.43
C VAL A 373 -11.24 -18.31 -2.61
N THR A 374 -10.89 -17.98 -3.84
CA THR A 374 -10.34 -16.68 -4.25
C THR A 374 -11.19 -16.03 -5.33
N ALA A 375 -11.08 -14.71 -5.45
CA ALA A 375 -11.70 -13.91 -6.49
C ALA A 375 -10.73 -12.81 -6.95
N GLU A 376 -10.87 -12.35 -8.20
CA GLU A 376 -10.01 -11.33 -8.77
C GLU A 376 -10.85 -10.34 -9.59
N THR A 377 -10.58 -9.04 -9.43
CA THR A 377 -11.14 -7.96 -10.25
C THR A 377 -10.02 -7.06 -10.75
N LYS A 378 -9.92 -6.90 -12.08
CA LYS A 378 -9.03 -5.91 -12.71
C LYS A 378 -9.77 -4.61 -12.98
N PHE A 379 -9.14 -3.47 -12.70
CA PHE A 379 -9.76 -2.16 -12.85
C PHE A 379 -8.73 -1.07 -13.15
N VAL A 380 -9.21 0.02 -13.74
CA VAL A 380 -8.43 1.25 -13.98
C VAL A 380 -9.16 2.38 -13.27
N PRO A 381 -8.63 2.92 -12.15
CA PRO A 381 -9.30 3.97 -11.41
C PRO A 381 -9.23 5.29 -12.19
N GLU A 382 -10.36 6.01 -12.26
CA GLU A 382 -10.42 7.33 -12.91
C GLU A 382 -9.90 8.46 -12.00
N LYS A 383 -9.84 8.20 -10.69
CA LYS A 383 -9.38 9.11 -9.63
C LYS A 383 -8.52 8.33 -8.65
N ALA A 384 -7.76 9.05 -7.81
CA ALA A 384 -6.91 8.39 -6.82
C ALA A 384 -7.72 7.57 -5.81
N ASP A 385 -8.92 8.06 -5.49
CA ASP A 385 -9.81 7.43 -4.52
C ASP A 385 -11.10 6.95 -5.19
N GLY A 386 -11.63 5.83 -4.72
CA GLY A 386 -12.83 5.24 -5.27
C GLY A 386 -13.16 3.88 -4.67
N THR A 387 -13.98 3.12 -5.37
CA THR A 387 -14.36 1.77 -4.95
C THR A 387 -14.27 0.77 -6.10
N VAL A 388 -14.03 -0.49 -5.73
CA VAL A 388 -14.10 -1.66 -6.62
C VAL A 388 -14.77 -2.80 -5.86
N VAL A 389 -15.46 -3.69 -6.55
CA VAL A 389 -16.12 -4.86 -5.94
C VAL A 389 -15.38 -6.14 -6.33
N VAL A 390 -15.09 -6.97 -5.34
CA VAL A 390 -14.58 -8.33 -5.50
C VAL A 390 -15.72 -9.30 -5.20
N THR A 391 -16.02 -10.21 -6.13
CA THR A 391 -17.18 -11.10 -6.02
C THR A 391 -16.74 -12.55 -5.87
N PHE A 392 -17.03 -13.15 -4.72
CA PHE A 392 -16.81 -14.58 -4.48
C PHE A 392 -18.04 -15.37 -4.90
N THR A 393 -17.86 -16.52 -5.55
CA THR A 393 -18.94 -17.47 -5.82
C THR A 393 -18.44 -18.88 -5.57
N PHE A 394 -19.05 -19.57 -4.60
CA PHE A 394 -18.59 -20.89 -4.16
C PHE A 394 -19.74 -21.74 -3.60
N ASP A 395 -19.50 -23.03 -3.46
CA ASP A 395 -20.39 -23.97 -2.79
C ASP A 395 -20.14 -23.92 -1.29
N ALA A 396 -21.14 -23.49 -0.52
CA ALA A 396 -21.07 -23.35 0.93
C ALA A 396 -21.71 -24.53 1.68
N THR A 397 -22.09 -25.60 0.97
CA THR A 397 -22.64 -26.82 1.59
C THR A 397 -21.66 -27.38 2.60
N GLY A 398 -22.12 -27.67 3.82
CA GLY A 398 -21.27 -28.21 4.89
C GLY A 398 -20.45 -27.16 5.65
N LEU A 399 -20.63 -25.87 5.37
CA LEU A 399 -19.99 -24.76 6.10
C LEU A 399 -20.87 -24.24 7.26
N GLU A 400 -21.95 -24.91 7.61
CA GLU A 400 -22.79 -24.54 8.76
C GLU A 400 -21.95 -24.40 10.03
N GLY A 401 -22.11 -23.27 10.72
CA GLY A 401 -21.39 -22.96 11.95
C GLY A 401 -20.01 -22.35 11.74
N LYS A 402 -19.52 -22.23 10.49
CA LYS A 402 -18.25 -21.58 10.18
C LYS A 402 -18.36 -20.06 10.13
N THR A 403 -17.27 -19.40 10.49
CA THR A 403 -17.08 -17.96 10.35
C THR A 403 -15.95 -17.73 9.35
N LEU A 404 -16.24 -16.98 8.30
CA LEU A 404 -15.34 -16.70 7.20
C LEU A 404 -14.89 -15.24 7.26
N VAL A 405 -13.69 -14.93 6.77
CA VAL A 405 -13.19 -13.54 6.69
C VAL A 405 -12.58 -13.30 5.32
N ALA A 406 -12.93 -12.21 4.66
CA ALA A 406 -12.32 -11.82 3.40
C ALA A 406 -11.03 -11.02 3.65
N PHE A 407 -9.95 -11.41 2.96
CA PHE A 407 -8.69 -10.68 2.86
C PHE A 407 -8.54 -10.15 1.45
N GLU A 408 -8.03 -8.93 1.32
CA GLU A 408 -7.86 -8.28 0.02
C GLU A 408 -6.42 -7.82 -0.21
N THR A 409 -5.98 -7.92 -1.44
CA THR A 409 -4.66 -7.47 -1.90
C THR A 409 -4.79 -6.75 -3.23
N CYS A 410 -4.36 -5.49 -3.27
CA CYS A 410 -4.25 -4.70 -4.47
C CYS A 410 -2.83 -4.80 -5.03
N THR A 411 -2.73 -5.09 -6.33
CA THR A 411 -1.44 -5.16 -7.03
C THR A 411 -1.39 -4.24 -8.25
N TYR A 412 -0.20 -3.71 -8.54
CA TYR A 412 0.13 -2.94 -9.74
C TYR A 412 1.42 -3.50 -10.33
N GLU A 413 1.45 -3.78 -11.64
CA GLU A 413 2.59 -4.42 -12.32
C GLU A 413 3.07 -5.74 -11.65
N GLY A 414 2.14 -6.43 -10.98
CA GLY A 414 2.42 -7.68 -10.25
C GLY A 414 3.07 -7.50 -8.88
N LYS A 415 3.18 -6.26 -8.39
CA LYS A 415 3.69 -5.90 -7.06
C LYS A 415 2.54 -5.51 -6.14
N ASN A 416 2.63 -5.88 -4.86
CA ASN A 416 1.65 -5.44 -3.86
C ASN A 416 1.78 -3.93 -3.64
N VAL A 417 0.65 -3.23 -3.59
CA VAL A 417 0.61 -1.80 -3.30
C VAL A 417 -0.30 -1.47 -2.10
N ALA A 418 -1.27 -2.34 -1.79
CA ALA A 418 -2.10 -2.23 -0.59
C ALA A 418 -2.65 -3.62 -0.22
N VAL A 419 -2.83 -3.90 1.07
CA VAL A 419 -3.34 -5.18 1.58
C VAL A 419 -4.18 -4.91 2.83
N HIS A 420 -5.32 -5.60 2.92
CA HIS A 420 -6.14 -5.65 4.12
C HIS A 420 -6.33 -7.11 4.53
N ALA A 421 -5.66 -7.52 5.60
CA ALA A 421 -5.55 -8.93 6.01
C ALA A 421 -5.71 -9.11 7.53
N ASP A 422 -6.77 -8.53 8.10
CA ASP A 422 -7.11 -8.72 9.52
C ASP A 422 -8.21 -9.78 9.70
N ILE A 423 -7.84 -10.93 10.29
CA ILE A 423 -8.76 -12.04 10.60
C ILE A 423 -9.82 -11.67 11.65
N ASN A 424 -9.66 -10.55 12.34
CA ASN A 424 -10.58 -10.06 13.36
C ASN A 424 -11.45 -8.90 12.89
N ASP A 425 -11.33 -8.48 11.62
CA ASP A 425 -12.17 -7.40 11.11
C ASP A 425 -13.62 -7.87 10.95
N GLU A 426 -14.49 -7.30 11.77
CA GLU A 426 -15.92 -7.62 11.80
C GLU A 426 -16.66 -7.16 10.54
N LYS A 427 -16.20 -6.10 9.85
CA LYS A 427 -16.77 -5.70 8.54
C LYS A 427 -16.41 -6.67 7.43
N GLN A 428 -15.32 -7.41 7.61
CA GLN A 428 -14.85 -8.45 6.70
C GLN A 428 -15.32 -9.85 7.07
N THR A 429 -16.12 -10.00 8.13
CA THR A 429 -16.53 -11.31 8.64
C THR A 429 -17.90 -11.72 8.09
N ILE A 430 -18.01 -12.94 7.55
CA ILE A 430 -19.26 -13.62 7.19
C ILE A 430 -19.55 -14.75 8.18
N TYR A 431 -20.79 -14.79 8.65
CA TYR A 431 -21.31 -15.79 9.55
C TYR A 431 -22.17 -16.77 8.76
N VAL A 432 -21.91 -18.07 8.90
CA VAL A 432 -22.75 -19.16 8.37
C VAL A 432 -23.45 -19.82 9.56
N PRO A 433 -24.72 -19.50 9.84
CA PRO A 433 -25.47 -20.08 10.96
C PRO A 433 -25.65 -21.60 10.85
N GLU A 434 -25.68 -22.27 12.01
CA GLU A 434 -26.03 -23.70 12.12
C GLU A 434 -27.29 -23.84 12.97
N LEU A 435 -28.22 -24.72 12.56
CA LEU A 435 -29.44 -25.04 13.30
C LEU A 435 -29.46 -26.50 13.74
N HIS A 436 -29.92 -26.72 14.97
CA HIS A 436 -30.38 -28.01 15.47
C HIS A 436 -31.72 -27.81 16.14
N THR A 437 -32.73 -28.54 15.72
CA THR A 437 -34.11 -28.29 16.15
C THR A 437 -34.67 -29.52 16.88
N THR A 438 -35.64 -29.34 17.78
CA THR A 438 -36.35 -30.47 18.43
C THR A 438 -37.82 -30.17 18.66
N ALA A 439 -38.71 -30.98 18.07
CA ALA A 439 -40.16 -30.89 18.25
C ALA A 439 -40.70 -31.83 19.35
N THR A 440 -41.57 -31.31 20.21
CA THR A 440 -42.21 -32.02 21.34
C THR A 440 -43.66 -31.60 21.56
N ASP A 441 -44.48 -32.46 22.18
CA ASP A 441 -45.82 -32.10 22.67
C ASP A 441 -45.70 -31.07 23.80
N LYS A 442 -46.42 -29.96 23.70
CA LYS A 442 -46.49 -28.95 24.77
C LYS A 442 -47.06 -29.52 26.08
N ALA A 443 -47.93 -30.53 26.01
CA ALA A 443 -48.66 -31.03 27.16
C ALA A 443 -47.78 -31.78 28.17
N ASP A 444 -46.86 -32.61 27.69
CA ASP A 444 -46.03 -33.48 28.53
C ASP A 444 -44.54 -33.55 28.09
N GLY A 445 -44.18 -32.91 26.99
CA GLY A 445 -42.80 -32.85 26.47
C GLY A 445 -42.36 -34.10 25.73
N ASP A 446 -43.25 -35.07 25.47
CA ASP A 446 -42.91 -36.27 24.71
C ASP A 446 -43.10 -36.05 23.19
N LYS A 447 -42.98 -37.11 22.39
CA LYS A 447 -43.12 -37.06 20.92
C LYS A 447 -44.44 -37.64 20.41
N GLN A 448 -45.44 -37.80 21.28
CA GLN A 448 -46.73 -38.43 21.00
C GLN A 448 -47.90 -37.54 21.41
N LEU A 449 -48.67 -37.10 20.42
CA LEU A 449 -49.86 -36.29 20.66
C LEU A 449 -51.11 -37.15 20.51
N THR A 450 -52.08 -36.98 21.42
CA THR A 450 -53.40 -37.58 21.22
C THR A 450 -54.18 -36.76 20.18
N SER A 451 -54.59 -37.37 19.07
CA SER A 451 -55.24 -36.74 17.91
C SER A 451 -56.68 -36.27 18.20
N LYS A 452 -56.86 -35.29 19.10
CA LYS A 452 -58.17 -34.79 19.52
C LYS A 452 -58.12 -33.31 19.89
N GLY A 453 -59.05 -32.53 19.37
CA GLY A 453 -59.19 -31.12 19.71
C GLY A 453 -58.04 -30.25 19.20
N THR A 454 -57.66 -29.23 19.96
CA THR A 454 -56.52 -28.36 19.61
C THR A 454 -55.23 -28.94 20.18
N LEU A 455 -54.23 -29.10 19.33
CA LEU A 455 -52.89 -29.58 19.68
C LEU A 455 -51.88 -28.44 19.58
N THR A 456 -50.84 -28.49 20.40
CA THR A 456 -49.71 -27.58 20.32
C THR A 456 -48.39 -28.35 20.35
N ILE A 457 -47.60 -28.22 19.29
CA ILE A 457 -46.23 -28.70 19.24
C ILE A 457 -45.31 -27.52 19.56
N VAL A 458 -44.39 -27.70 20.51
CA VAL A 458 -43.28 -26.78 20.74
C VAL A 458 -42.09 -27.28 19.97
N ASP A 459 -41.57 -26.44 19.09
CA ASP A 459 -40.29 -26.69 18.44
C ASP A 459 -39.21 -25.79 19.06
N LYS A 460 -38.11 -26.41 19.48
CA LYS A 460 -36.96 -25.75 20.09
C LYS A 460 -35.81 -25.71 19.11
N ILE A 461 -35.47 -24.52 18.65
CA ILE A 461 -34.39 -24.26 17.71
C ILE A 461 -33.15 -23.84 18.49
N ALA A 462 -32.16 -24.72 18.59
CA ALA A 462 -30.81 -24.34 18.97
C ALA A 462 -30.08 -23.79 17.74
N TYR A 463 -29.60 -22.56 17.85
CA TYR A 463 -28.80 -21.91 16.81
C TYR A 463 -27.36 -21.74 17.28
N LYS A 464 -26.42 -21.78 16.33
CA LYS A 464 -25.04 -21.34 16.53
C LYS A 464 -24.67 -20.29 15.50
N ASN A 465 -23.67 -19.48 15.84
CA ASN A 465 -23.03 -18.54 14.92
C ASN A 465 -23.98 -17.46 14.33
N LEU A 466 -25.02 -17.07 15.09
CA LEU A 466 -25.79 -15.86 14.76
C LEU A 466 -25.06 -14.60 15.23
N ILE A 467 -25.31 -13.47 14.59
CA ILE A 467 -24.77 -12.17 15.03
C ILE A 467 -25.58 -11.66 16.25
N PRO A 468 -24.98 -11.45 17.44
CA PRO A 468 -25.67 -10.88 18.59
C PRO A 468 -26.19 -9.46 18.30
N GLY A 469 -27.39 -9.14 18.76
CA GLY A 469 -28.01 -7.82 18.54
C GLY A 469 -28.70 -7.64 17.18
N GLN A 470 -28.43 -8.52 16.21
CA GLN A 470 -29.12 -8.55 14.91
C GLN A 470 -30.55 -9.12 15.06
N LYS A 471 -31.49 -8.59 14.29
CA LYS A 471 -32.87 -9.09 14.27
C LYS A 471 -33.01 -10.24 13.29
N TYR A 472 -33.64 -11.32 13.74
CA TYR A 472 -33.98 -12.49 12.93
C TYR A 472 -35.46 -12.83 13.03
N THR A 473 -35.97 -13.52 12.01
CA THR A 473 -37.28 -14.16 12.01
C THR A 473 -37.09 -15.65 11.78
N VAL A 474 -37.56 -16.47 12.72
CA VAL A 474 -37.69 -17.91 12.51
C VAL A 474 -39.10 -18.21 12.02
N THR A 475 -39.20 -19.02 10.97
CA THR A 475 -40.46 -19.56 10.44
C THR A 475 -40.37 -21.06 10.41
N GLY A 476 -41.38 -21.73 10.97
CA GLY A 476 -41.52 -23.17 10.95
C GLY A 476 -42.71 -23.61 10.10
N VAL A 477 -42.61 -24.79 9.50
CA VAL A 477 -43.69 -25.47 8.77
C VAL A 477 -43.79 -26.92 9.24
N LEU A 478 -44.98 -27.37 9.64
CA LEU A 478 -45.18 -28.80 9.93
C LEU A 478 -45.40 -29.58 8.63
N MET A 479 -44.61 -30.61 8.43
CA MET A 479 -44.64 -31.51 7.28
C MET A 479 -45.29 -32.84 7.66
N ASP A 480 -46.12 -33.39 6.78
CA ASP A 480 -46.57 -34.79 6.88
C ASP A 480 -45.50 -35.70 6.27
N LYS A 481 -44.90 -36.56 7.11
CA LYS A 481 -43.79 -37.44 6.72
C LYS A 481 -44.16 -38.40 5.59
N ALA A 482 -45.42 -38.86 5.55
CA ALA A 482 -45.85 -39.81 4.54
C ALA A 482 -46.01 -39.17 3.16
N THR A 483 -46.50 -37.93 3.11
CA THR A 483 -46.72 -37.21 1.85
C THR A 483 -45.55 -36.33 1.45
N LYS A 484 -44.62 -36.07 2.37
CA LYS A 484 -43.51 -35.11 2.22
C LYS A 484 -43.97 -33.69 1.86
N SER A 485 -45.19 -33.34 2.27
CA SER A 485 -45.82 -32.06 1.97
C SER A 485 -46.24 -31.38 3.27
N ALA A 486 -46.38 -30.05 3.24
CA ALA A 486 -46.87 -29.30 4.39
C ALA A 486 -48.24 -29.83 4.86
N LEU A 487 -48.43 -29.89 6.17
CA LEU A 487 -49.70 -30.23 6.78
C LEU A 487 -50.69 -29.10 6.53
N VAL A 488 -51.79 -29.39 5.85
CA VAL A 488 -52.84 -28.42 5.54
C VAL A 488 -54.09 -28.69 6.36
N ILE A 489 -54.53 -27.70 7.12
CA ILE A 489 -55.75 -27.75 7.94
C ILE A 489 -56.62 -26.55 7.60
N GLY A 490 -57.88 -26.81 7.21
CA GLY A 490 -58.80 -25.74 6.81
C GLY A 490 -58.32 -24.93 5.59
N GLY A 491 -57.54 -25.56 4.71
CA GLY A 491 -56.99 -24.93 3.49
C GLY A 491 -55.77 -24.03 3.72
N LYS A 492 -55.15 -24.06 4.91
CA LYS A 492 -53.92 -23.33 5.23
C LYS A 492 -52.86 -24.29 5.75
N GLU A 493 -51.60 -24.03 5.41
CA GLU A 493 -50.47 -24.72 6.00
C GLU A 493 -50.37 -24.42 7.50
N VAL A 494 -49.94 -25.40 8.28
CA VAL A 494 -49.68 -25.21 9.70
C VAL A 494 -48.26 -24.67 9.86
N THR A 495 -48.17 -23.36 10.07
CA THR A 495 -46.91 -22.63 10.24
C THR A 495 -46.85 -21.93 11.59
N ALA A 496 -45.64 -21.63 12.04
CA ALA A 496 -45.37 -20.81 13.20
C ALA A 496 -44.27 -19.81 12.84
N THR A 497 -44.35 -18.58 13.36
CA THR A 497 -43.33 -17.55 13.09
C THR A 497 -43.04 -16.76 14.34
N LYS A 498 -41.77 -16.38 14.53
CA LYS A 498 -41.32 -15.58 15.65
C LYS A 498 -40.12 -14.74 15.27
N THR A 499 -40.19 -13.45 15.59
CA THR A 499 -39.04 -12.55 15.51
C THR A 499 -38.31 -12.52 16.84
N PHE A 500 -36.98 -12.52 16.81
CA PHE A 500 -36.15 -12.41 18.01
C PHE A 500 -34.83 -11.67 17.71
N VAL A 501 -34.15 -11.25 18.78
CA VAL A 501 -32.80 -10.67 18.74
C VAL A 501 -31.96 -11.48 19.73
N PRO A 502 -31.02 -12.32 19.26
CA PRO A 502 -30.15 -13.07 20.15
C PRO A 502 -29.17 -12.12 20.85
N ASN A 503 -28.85 -12.41 22.10
CA ASN A 503 -27.85 -11.67 22.88
C ASN A 503 -26.48 -12.37 22.92
N LYS A 504 -26.38 -13.55 22.30
CA LYS A 504 -25.19 -14.38 22.14
C LYS A 504 -25.24 -15.06 20.78
N ALA A 505 -24.09 -15.44 20.25
CA ALA A 505 -24.03 -16.11 18.96
C ALA A 505 -24.72 -17.48 18.96
N ASP A 506 -24.63 -18.16 20.10
CA ASP A 506 -25.22 -19.47 20.31
C ASP A 506 -26.34 -19.39 21.36
N GLY A 507 -27.45 -20.05 21.10
CA GLY A 507 -28.59 -20.02 21.98
C GLY A 507 -29.76 -20.85 21.49
N THR A 508 -30.94 -20.58 22.06
CA THR A 508 -32.16 -21.30 21.69
C THR A 508 -33.33 -20.34 21.55
N VAL A 509 -34.21 -20.61 20.60
CA VAL A 509 -35.52 -19.96 20.45
C VAL A 509 -36.59 -21.03 20.25
N GLU A 510 -37.77 -20.81 20.83
CA GLU A 510 -38.91 -21.72 20.66
C GLU A 510 -40.03 -21.07 19.85
N ILE A 511 -40.66 -21.86 18.99
CA ILE A 511 -41.90 -21.55 18.28
C ILE A 511 -42.98 -22.59 18.60
N GLU A 512 -44.24 -22.20 18.48
CA GLU A 512 -45.37 -23.08 18.80
C GLU A 512 -46.32 -23.22 17.62
N PHE A 513 -46.53 -24.45 17.18
CA PHE A 513 -47.53 -24.79 16.16
C PHE A 513 -48.84 -25.16 16.84
N THR A 514 -49.89 -24.38 16.63
CA THR A 514 -51.22 -24.67 17.18
C THR A 514 -52.23 -24.99 16.08
N PHE A 515 -52.84 -26.17 16.14
CA PHE A 515 -53.73 -26.66 15.08
C PHE A 515 -54.81 -27.62 15.59
N LYS A 516 -55.78 -27.95 14.72
CA LYS A 516 -56.82 -28.94 15.02
C LYS A 516 -56.33 -30.35 14.71
N GLY A 517 -56.23 -31.19 15.74
CA GLY A 517 -55.77 -32.57 15.67
C GLY A 517 -56.85 -33.59 15.32
N ASP A 518 -58.12 -33.19 15.20
CA ASP A 518 -59.22 -34.12 14.90
C ASP A 518 -59.05 -34.75 13.51
N GLY A 519 -59.10 -36.08 13.41
CA GLY A 519 -58.98 -36.81 12.13
C GLY A 519 -57.56 -36.95 11.58
N LEU A 520 -56.54 -36.64 12.39
CA LEU A 520 -55.13 -36.82 12.04
C LEU A 520 -54.54 -38.09 12.68
N GLU A 521 -55.39 -39.06 13.03
CA GLU A 521 -54.92 -40.27 13.71
C GLU A 521 -53.93 -41.01 12.80
N SER A 522 -52.79 -41.44 13.35
CA SER A 522 -51.71 -42.12 12.62
C SER A 522 -50.83 -41.23 11.73
N LYS A 523 -50.98 -39.90 11.78
CA LYS A 523 -50.02 -39.00 11.13
C LYS A 523 -48.71 -38.95 11.90
N THR A 524 -47.60 -38.93 11.16
CA THR A 524 -46.28 -38.60 11.66
C THR A 524 -45.90 -37.26 11.08
N LEU A 525 -45.65 -36.28 11.94
CA LEU A 525 -45.33 -34.92 11.55
C LEU A 525 -43.87 -34.63 11.84
N VAL A 526 -43.26 -33.79 11.02
CA VAL A 526 -41.86 -33.33 11.15
C VAL A 526 -41.86 -31.82 11.01
N ALA A 527 -41.24 -31.08 11.93
CA ALA A 527 -41.13 -29.64 11.77
C ALA A 527 -39.87 -29.28 10.94
N PHE A 528 -40.05 -28.32 10.03
CA PHE A 528 -39.00 -27.71 9.23
C PHE A 528 -38.85 -26.26 9.65
N GLU A 529 -37.62 -25.77 9.75
CA GLU A 529 -37.32 -24.43 10.22
C GLU A 529 -36.44 -23.67 9.24
N THR A 530 -36.72 -22.38 9.10
CA THR A 530 -35.87 -21.40 8.41
C THR A 530 -35.68 -20.20 9.33
N ILE A 531 -34.44 -19.79 9.56
CA ILE A 531 -34.08 -18.49 10.12
C ILE A 531 -33.73 -17.54 8.98
N SER A 532 -34.29 -16.34 9.02
CA SER A 532 -34.07 -15.31 8.01
C SER A 532 -33.68 -13.96 8.64
N THR A 533 -32.93 -13.16 7.90
CA THR A 533 -32.70 -11.73 8.14
C THR A 533 -32.92 -10.99 6.82
N ASN A 534 -33.43 -9.75 6.88
CA ASN A 534 -33.83 -9.00 5.69
C ASN A 534 -34.73 -9.79 4.70
N ASP A 535 -35.59 -10.66 5.24
CA ASP A 535 -36.46 -11.59 4.49
C ASP A 535 -35.74 -12.68 3.65
N SER A 536 -34.41 -12.78 3.75
CA SER A 536 -33.59 -13.82 3.11
C SER A 536 -33.19 -14.92 4.10
N PRO A 537 -33.21 -16.21 3.71
CA PRO A 537 -32.80 -17.31 4.57
C PRO A 537 -31.30 -17.24 4.87
N VAL A 538 -30.93 -17.53 6.11
CA VAL A 538 -29.52 -17.59 6.56
C VAL A 538 -29.20 -18.86 7.34
N GLY A 539 -30.21 -19.65 7.70
CA GLY A 539 -30.03 -20.98 8.26
C GLY A 539 -31.30 -21.78 8.11
N GLU A 540 -31.19 -23.06 7.78
CA GLU A 540 -32.34 -23.93 7.56
C GLU A 540 -32.11 -25.31 8.17
N HIS A 541 -33.20 -25.93 8.62
CA HIS A 541 -33.22 -27.33 9.01
C HIS A 541 -34.46 -27.99 8.40
N LYS A 542 -34.27 -28.71 7.30
CA LYS A 542 -35.36 -29.25 6.45
C LYS A 542 -35.19 -30.73 6.15
N ASP A 543 -34.93 -31.55 7.16
CA ASP A 543 -34.82 -33.00 7.02
C ASP A 543 -36.11 -33.73 7.42
N ILE A 544 -36.84 -34.28 6.43
CA ILE A 544 -38.08 -35.05 6.64
C ILE A 544 -37.87 -36.36 7.42
N ASN A 545 -36.62 -36.80 7.58
CA ASN A 545 -36.28 -38.03 8.27
C ASN A 545 -35.78 -37.78 9.69
N ASP A 546 -35.55 -36.54 10.10
CA ASP A 546 -35.00 -36.22 11.41
C ASP A 546 -35.96 -36.66 12.54
N THR A 547 -35.46 -37.58 13.37
CA THR A 547 -36.20 -38.15 14.50
C THR A 547 -36.38 -37.17 15.64
N ASP A 548 -35.42 -36.25 15.84
CA ASP A 548 -35.52 -35.19 16.85
C ASP A 548 -36.54 -34.14 16.44
N GLN A 549 -36.85 -34.04 15.14
CA GLN A 549 -37.95 -33.25 14.60
C GLN A 549 -39.28 -33.98 14.45
N THR A 550 -39.33 -35.29 14.67
CA THR A 550 -40.52 -36.09 14.43
C THR A 550 -41.43 -36.18 15.66
N VAL A 551 -42.74 -36.00 15.48
CA VAL A 551 -43.80 -36.36 16.45
C VAL A 551 -44.89 -37.24 15.81
N THR A 552 -45.59 -38.04 16.61
CA THR A 552 -46.63 -38.98 16.12
C THR A 552 -47.98 -38.72 16.76
N LEU A 553 -49.05 -38.76 15.96
CA LEU A 553 -50.41 -38.59 16.43
C LEU A 553 -51.08 -39.94 16.67
N THR A 554 -51.50 -40.18 17.91
CA THR A 554 -52.15 -41.43 18.36
C THR A 554 -53.66 -41.25 18.51
N PRO A 555 -54.46 -42.31 18.31
CA PRO A 555 -55.90 -42.24 18.55
C PRO A 555 -56.20 -42.00 20.04
N PRO A 556 -57.30 -41.29 20.37
CA PRO A 556 -57.71 -41.10 21.75
C PRO A 556 -57.95 -42.43 22.47
N PRO A 557 -57.60 -42.55 23.76
CA PRO A 557 -57.80 -43.79 24.51
C PRO A 557 -59.27 -44.18 24.50
N ILE A 558 -59.54 -45.45 24.15
CA ILE A 558 -60.90 -46.01 24.18
C ILE A 558 -61.39 -45.97 25.63
N PRO A 559 -62.56 -45.37 25.94
CA PRO A 559 -63.09 -45.35 27.29
C PRO A 559 -63.25 -46.79 27.80
N ALA A 560 -62.73 -47.09 28.99
CA ALA A 560 -62.94 -48.38 29.63
C ALA A 560 -64.45 -48.60 29.81
N VAL A 561 -65.00 -49.65 29.20
CA VAL A 561 -66.39 -50.05 29.43
C VAL A 561 -66.50 -50.53 30.87
N GLN A 562 -67.14 -49.75 31.75
CA GLN A 562 -67.58 -50.25 33.04
C GLN A 562 -68.71 -51.26 32.78
N THR A 563 -68.41 -52.56 32.85
CA THR A 563 -69.45 -53.57 33.05
C THR A 563 -69.87 -53.52 34.51
N GLY A 564 -70.91 -52.74 34.81
CA GLY A 564 -71.65 -52.88 36.05
C GLY A 564 -72.58 -54.09 35.95
N ASP A 565 -72.29 -55.16 36.69
CA ASP A 565 -73.34 -55.94 37.36
C ASP A 565 -72.76 -56.87 38.43
N THR A 566 -73.24 -56.67 39.66
CA THR A 566 -73.08 -57.60 40.79
C THR A 566 -74.20 -58.63 40.75
N ASN A 567 -73.89 -59.91 40.52
CA ASN A 567 -74.40 -61.06 41.29
C ASN A 567 -73.99 -62.45 40.72
N THR A 568 -73.44 -63.27 41.63
CA THR A 568 -73.39 -64.76 41.69
C THR A 568 -72.58 -65.59 40.65
N MET A 569 -71.50 -66.20 41.18
CA MET A 569 -70.61 -67.29 40.69
C MET A 569 -71.31 -68.57 40.14
N PRO A 570 -70.57 -69.59 39.61
CA PRO A 570 -69.29 -69.61 38.86
C PRO A 570 -69.36 -70.53 37.60
N ILE A 571 -68.55 -70.27 36.56
CA ILE A 571 -68.09 -71.37 35.66
C ILE A 571 -66.60 -71.23 35.36
N LEU A 572 -65.92 -72.32 35.70
CA LEU A 572 -64.56 -72.72 35.40
C LEU A 572 -64.35 -72.92 33.88
N ALA A 573 -63.37 -72.26 33.27
CA ALA A 573 -62.74 -72.74 32.04
C ALA A 573 -61.26 -72.35 32.01
N VAL A 574 -60.44 -73.40 32.08
CA VAL A 574 -58.99 -73.49 31.97
C VAL A 574 -58.53 -73.23 30.53
N VAL A 575 -57.32 -72.67 30.32
CA VAL A 575 -56.24 -73.04 29.34
C VAL A 575 -55.21 -71.89 29.38
N THR A 576 -54.17 -71.91 30.24
CA THR A 576 -52.79 -72.40 30.05
C THR A 576 -51.93 -71.80 28.93
N ALA A 577 -50.79 -71.22 29.38
CA ALA A 577 -49.44 -71.15 28.79
C ALA A 577 -49.22 -70.18 27.60
N VAL A 578 -48.14 -69.39 27.52
CA VAL A 578 -46.72 -69.76 27.72
C VAL A 578 -45.90 -68.58 28.29
N LEU A 579 -45.09 -68.89 29.32
CA LEU A 579 -44.04 -68.06 29.91
C LEU A 579 -42.68 -68.34 29.22
N VAL A 580 -41.98 -67.26 28.90
CA VAL A 580 -40.56 -66.96 29.16
C VAL A 580 -39.58 -68.15 29.30
N VAL A 581 -38.55 -68.17 28.45
CA VAL A 581 -37.26 -68.77 28.77
C VAL A 581 -36.19 -67.67 28.82
N LEU A 582 -35.65 -67.50 30.03
CA LEU A 582 -34.46 -66.73 30.37
C LEU A 582 -33.20 -67.44 29.86
N GLY A 583 -32.34 -66.72 29.15
CA GLY A 583 -30.95 -67.10 28.90
C GLY A 583 -30.02 -66.13 29.63
N ALA A 584 -29.51 -66.54 30.80
CA ALA A 584 -28.42 -65.88 31.48
C ALA A 584 -27.09 -66.52 31.06
N GLY A 585 -26.21 -65.75 30.44
CA GLY A 585 -24.84 -66.14 30.10
C GLY A 585 -23.87 -65.10 30.65
N LEU A 586 -23.01 -65.54 31.57
CA LEU A 586 -21.91 -64.81 32.19
C LEU A 586 -21.07 -64.00 31.18
N PHE A 587 -20.70 -62.77 31.54
CA PHE A 587 -19.45 -62.19 31.07
C PHE A 587 -18.61 -61.60 32.21
N ILE A 588 -17.34 -61.93 32.14
CA ILE A 588 -16.29 -61.79 33.15
C ILE A 588 -15.80 -60.33 33.19
N ALA A 589 -15.70 -59.79 34.40
CA ALA A 589 -15.09 -58.50 34.67
C ALA A 589 -13.55 -58.60 34.64
N THR A 590 -12.90 -57.87 33.74
CA THR A 590 -11.47 -57.55 33.84
C THR A 590 -11.28 -56.12 34.32
N ARG A 591 -10.66 -56.00 35.51
CA ARG A 591 -10.10 -54.79 36.11
C ARG A 591 -9.23 -53.99 35.13
N LYS A 592 -9.41 -52.67 35.07
CA LYS A 592 -8.32 -51.73 34.74
C LYS A 592 -8.08 -50.77 35.91
N LYS A 593 -6.81 -50.73 36.32
CA LYS A 593 -6.22 -49.93 37.39
C LYS A 593 -6.15 -48.45 36.98
N LYS A 594 -6.43 -47.59 37.96
CA LYS A 594 -5.91 -46.22 38.09
C LYS A 594 -4.37 -46.18 38.04
N ASN A 595 -3.83 -45.17 37.38
CA ASN A 595 -2.62 -44.38 37.69
C ASN A 595 -2.75 -43.10 36.84
N LYS A 596 -2.93 -41.88 37.39
CA LYS A 596 -1.90 -40.97 37.93
C LYS A 596 -0.60 -40.98 37.11
N LYS A 597 -0.48 -40.08 36.14
CA LYS A 597 0.26 -38.83 36.28
C LYS A 597 -0.26 -37.81 35.29
#